data_AF-A0A1G0NT79-F1
#
_entry.id   AF-A0A1G0NT79-F1
#
_cell.length_a   1.000
_cell.length_b   1.000
_cell.length_c   1.000
_cell.angle_alpha   90.00
_cell.angle_beta   90.00
_cell.angle_gamma   90.00
#
_symmetry.space_group_name_H-M   'P 1'
#
loop_
_entity.id
_entity.type
_entity.pdbx_description
1 polymer ?
#
loop_
_entity_poly.entity_id
_entity_poly.type
_entity_poly.pdbx_seq_one_letter_code
_entity_poly.pdbx_strand_id
1 'polypeptide(L)'
;MNTSRCRRTHPARGTRRARGVLALAALAVVVTAGACRFPYGFSGGGLPREIRTVAVLPFDNETPAPELQRELAEELRKAMSSRLGLREAAEDQASAIVRGTIVRYEIDVPVAYSANPAQATSARRRLQIVVDVEIVNQLTGKTLWSRKGISAQGEYAENAEAAGRKQAIDRIVNDVIEGAQSQW
;
A
#
# COMPACT_ATOMS: atom_id res chain seq x y z
N MET A 1 39.84 -76.82 -24.93
CA MET A 1 39.45 -75.93 -23.82
C MET A 1 37.96 -76.07 -23.57
N ASN A 2 37.60 -76.28 -22.29
CA ASN A 2 36.29 -76.23 -21.62
C ASN A 2 35.07 -76.93 -22.24
N THR A 3 34.69 -78.13 -21.79
CA THR A 3 33.90 -78.47 -20.56
C THR A 3 32.41 -78.04 -20.58
N SER A 4 31.59 -78.99 -21.05
CA SER A 4 30.43 -79.58 -20.35
C SER A 4 29.41 -78.64 -19.68
N ARG A 5 28.25 -78.40 -20.32
CA ARG A 5 27.04 -77.91 -19.66
C ARG A 5 26.21 -79.06 -19.12
N CYS A 6 26.01 -79.04 -17.80
CA CYS A 6 25.26 -80.01 -17.03
C CYS A 6 23.77 -79.66 -16.95
N ARG A 7 23.02 -80.72 -16.70
CA ARG A 7 21.58 -80.96 -16.66
C ARG A 7 20.81 -80.29 -15.51
N ARG A 8 19.47 -80.30 -15.70
CA ARG A 8 18.39 -80.63 -14.71
C ARG A 8 17.97 -79.54 -13.72
N THR A 9 16.74 -78.99 -13.80
CA THR A 9 15.37 -79.45 -13.42
C THR A 9 14.95 -79.14 -11.98
N HIS A 10 13.87 -78.34 -11.87
CA HIS A 10 12.82 -78.29 -10.82
C HIS A 10 13.19 -77.89 -9.37
N PRO A 11 12.22 -77.56 -8.48
CA PRO A 11 10.95 -76.83 -8.64
C PRO A 11 10.73 -75.76 -7.53
N ALA A 12 9.51 -75.20 -7.52
CA ALA A 12 8.91 -74.21 -6.64
C ALA A 12 9.28 -74.22 -5.14
N ARG A 13 9.29 -73.02 -4.55
CA ARG A 13 9.06 -72.81 -3.11
C ARG A 13 7.93 -71.81 -2.90
N GLY A 14 6.95 -72.24 -2.11
CA GLY A 14 5.81 -71.45 -1.72
C GLY A 14 6.03 -70.62 -0.45
N THR A 15 5.12 -69.65 -0.34
CA THR A 15 4.38 -69.25 0.86
C THR A 15 5.03 -68.39 1.96
N ARG A 16 4.31 -67.28 2.22
CA ARG A 16 3.87 -66.70 3.51
C ARG A 16 4.71 -65.57 4.14
N ARG A 17 4.18 -64.36 3.92
CA ARG A 17 3.74 -63.33 4.90
C ARG A 17 4.74 -62.88 5.99
N ALA A 18 5.08 -61.60 5.94
CA ALA A 18 5.24 -60.72 7.10
C ALA A 18 5.13 -59.24 6.65
N ARG A 19 3.99 -58.73 6.18
CA ARG A 19 2.94 -58.02 6.96
C ARG A 19 3.37 -57.03 8.08
N GLY A 20 4.65 -56.83 8.37
CA GLY A 20 5.08 -56.00 9.51
C GLY A 20 5.79 -54.68 9.18
N VAL A 21 6.31 -54.50 7.97
CA VAL A 21 7.20 -53.35 7.66
C VAL A 21 6.48 -52.21 6.91
N LEU A 22 5.32 -52.49 6.30
CA LEU A 22 4.58 -51.49 5.52
C LEU A 22 3.77 -50.49 6.37
N ALA A 23 3.53 -50.76 7.65
CA ALA A 23 2.72 -49.90 8.50
C ALA A 23 3.46 -48.66 9.04
N LEU A 24 4.79 -48.70 9.14
CA LEU A 24 5.60 -47.57 9.63
C LEU A 24 6.04 -46.61 8.51
N ALA A 25 6.14 -47.08 7.27
CA ALA A 25 6.44 -46.22 6.12
C ALA A 25 5.21 -45.40 5.64
N ALA A 26 3.99 -45.87 5.93
CA ALA A 26 2.76 -45.19 5.55
C ALA A 26 2.45 -43.95 6.41
N LEU A 27 3.01 -43.86 7.63
CA LEU A 27 2.75 -42.73 8.53
C LEU A 27 3.68 -41.53 8.28
N ALA A 28 4.85 -41.74 7.66
CA ALA A 28 5.82 -40.68 7.38
C ALA A 28 5.51 -39.88 6.11
N VAL A 29 4.69 -40.41 5.20
CA VAL A 29 4.36 -39.75 3.91
C VAL A 29 3.15 -38.80 4.04
N VAL A 30 2.33 -38.93 5.08
CA VAL A 30 1.11 -38.12 5.25
C VAL A 30 1.40 -36.72 5.80
N VAL A 31 2.56 -36.49 6.43
CA VAL A 31 2.87 -35.21 7.09
C VAL A 31 3.38 -34.13 6.13
N THR A 32 3.84 -34.47 4.91
CA THR A 32 4.36 -33.48 3.95
C THR A 32 3.29 -32.86 3.04
N ALA A 33 2.07 -33.39 3.01
CA ALA A 33 0.97 -32.82 2.21
C ALA A 33 0.22 -31.68 2.91
N GLY A 34 0.52 -31.41 4.19
CA GLY A 34 -0.14 -30.40 5.02
C GLY A 34 0.59 -29.05 5.10
N ALA A 35 1.65 -28.84 4.31
CA ALA A 35 2.26 -27.52 4.15
C ALA A 35 1.34 -26.63 3.29
N CYS A 36 0.20 -26.26 3.89
CA CYS A 36 -0.40 -24.94 3.84
C CYS A 36 -0.12 -24.18 2.54
N ARG A 37 -0.64 -24.72 1.43
CA ARG A 37 -0.88 -23.96 0.20
C ARG A 37 -2.08 -23.05 0.48
N PHE A 38 -1.92 -22.13 1.43
CA PHE A 38 -2.79 -20.97 1.51
C PHE A 38 -2.50 -20.19 0.22
N PRO A 39 -3.47 -20.03 -0.69
CA PRO A 39 -3.38 -18.91 -1.59
C PRO A 39 -3.48 -17.68 -0.69
N TYR A 40 -2.33 -17.14 -0.28
CA TYR A 40 -2.23 -15.75 0.15
C TYR A 40 -2.51 -14.88 -1.08
N GLY A 41 -3.73 -14.96 -1.60
CA GLY A 41 -4.36 -13.91 -2.35
C GLY A 41 -4.84 -12.91 -1.31
N PHE A 42 -3.91 -12.19 -0.71
CA PHE A 42 -4.23 -10.98 0.04
C PHE A 42 -4.74 -9.97 -0.98
N SER A 43 -6.00 -10.12 -1.40
CA SER A 43 -6.80 -9.02 -1.91
C SER A 43 -7.22 -8.22 -0.68
N GLY A 44 -6.24 -7.67 0.04
CA GLY A 44 -6.52 -6.78 1.15
C GLY A 44 -7.14 -5.52 0.61
N GLY A 45 -8.35 -5.20 1.07
CA GLY A 45 -9.04 -3.90 0.92
C GLY A 45 -8.70 -3.14 -0.35
N GLY A 46 -8.84 -3.80 -1.50
CA GLY A 46 -8.43 -3.25 -2.78
C GLY A 46 -9.57 -2.46 -3.39
N LEU A 47 -9.24 -1.35 -4.05
CA LEU A 47 -10.14 -0.62 -4.94
C LEU A 47 -10.94 -1.59 -5.85
N PRO A 48 -12.20 -1.25 -6.22
CA PRO A 48 -13.00 -2.08 -7.11
C PRO A 48 -12.22 -2.47 -8.37
N ARG A 49 -12.41 -3.69 -8.89
CA ARG A 49 -11.61 -4.26 -10.00
C ARG A 49 -11.58 -3.42 -11.29
N GLU A 50 -12.56 -2.53 -11.42
CA GLU A 50 -12.75 -1.54 -12.49
C GLU A 50 -11.83 -0.30 -12.35
N ILE A 51 -11.38 0.03 -11.14
CA ILE A 51 -10.48 1.16 -10.88
C ILE A 51 -9.03 0.67 -10.95
N ARG A 52 -8.40 0.87 -12.12
CA ARG A 52 -6.99 0.52 -12.36
C ARG A 52 -6.14 1.72 -12.75
N THR A 53 -6.78 2.74 -13.31
CA THR A 53 -6.14 3.98 -13.72
C THR A 53 -6.63 5.15 -12.88
N VAL A 54 -5.73 6.08 -12.62
CA VAL A 54 -6.00 7.29 -11.84
C VAL A 54 -5.50 8.53 -12.59
N ALA A 55 -6.32 9.57 -12.60
CA ALA A 55 -5.93 10.91 -12.99
C ALA A 55 -6.01 11.80 -11.74
N VAL A 56 -4.92 12.49 -11.43
CA VAL A 56 -4.91 13.52 -10.38
C VAL A 56 -4.99 14.86 -11.09
N LEU A 57 -6.09 15.56 -10.91
CA LEU A 57 -6.28 16.89 -11.47
C LEU A 57 -5.49 17.93 -10.65
N PRO A 58 -5.12 19.06 -11.27
CA PRO A 58 -4.62 20.21 -10.53
C PRO A 58 -5.62 20.59 -9.44
N PHE A 59 -5.15 20.73 -8.21
CA PHE A 59 -6.00 21.17 -7.09
C PHE A 59 -6.38 22.64 -7.29
N ASP A 60 -7.61 23.01 -6.96
CA ASP A 60 -7.97 24.42 -6.84
C ASP A 60 -7.20 25.04 -5.67
N ASN A 61 -6.73 26.27 -5.80
CA ASN A 61 -5.90 26.91 -4.79
C ASN A 61 -6.53 28.24 -4.33
N GLU A 62 -7.02 28.27 -3.08
CA GLU A 62 -7.54 29.49 -2.45
C GLU A 62 -6.44 30.26 -1.69
N THR A 63 -5.18 29.82 -1.80
CA THR A 63 -4.03 30.37 -1.08
C THR A 63 -3.07 31.10 -2.04
N PRO A 64 -2.20 31.99 -1.53
CA PRO A 64 -1.21 32.68 -2.37
C PRO A 64 0.00 31.80 -2.76
N ALA A 65 0.04 30.53 -2.36
CA ALA A 65 1.18 29.62 -2.53
C ALA A 65 0.96 28.61 -3.69
N PRO A 66 1.33 28.93 -4.95
CA PRO A 66 1.15 28.02 -6.08
C PRO A 66 2.04 26.76 -6.02
N GLU A 67 3.16 26.81 -5.32
CA GLU A 67 4.05 25.67 -5.11
C GLU A 67 3.37 24.52 -4.36
N LEU A 68 2.45 24.84 -3.45
CA LEU A 68 1.71 23.85 -2.68
C LEU A 68 0.80 22.99 -3.56
N GLN A 69 0.14 23.62 -4.54
CA GLN A 69 -0.70 22.94 -5.52
C GLN A 69 0.11 21.90 -6.32
N ARG A 70 1.28 22.31 -6.81
CA ARG A 70 2.16 21.43 -7.60
C ARG A 70 2.74 20.30 -6.76
N GLU A 71 3.29 20.62 -5.59
CA GLU A 71 3.91 19.62 -4.72
C GLU A 71 2.90 18.58 -4.22
N LEU A 72 1.69 19.00 -3.83
CA LEU A 72 0.63 18.09 -3.38
C LEU A 72 0.17 17.17 -4.51
N ALA A 73 -0.07 17.70 -5.71
CA ALA A 73 -0.51 16.90 -6.85
C ALA A 73 0.53 15.82 -7.23
N GLU A 74 1.82 16.18 -7.25
CA GLU A 74 2.92 15.27 -7.57
C GLU A 74 3.08 14.17 -6.52
N GLU A 75 3.13 14.51 -5.23
CA GLU A 75 3.26 13.50 -4.17
C GLU A 75 2.03 12.60 -4.09
N LEU A 76 0.83 13.13 -4.36
CA LEU A 76 -0.39 12.33 -4.41
C LEU A 76 -0.40 11.36 -5.59
N ARG A 77 -0.01 11.80 -6.80
CA ARG A 77 0.14 10.90 -7.98
C ARG A 77 1.08 9.74 -7.65
N LYS A 78 2.25 10.08 -7.13
CA LYS A 78 3.27 9.11 -6.74
C LYS A 78 2.77 8.14 -5.67
N ALA A 79 2.06 8.63 -4.66
CA ALA A 79 1.50 7.77 -3.61
C ALA A 79 0.37 6.87 -4.13
N MET A 80 -0.49 7.37 -5.01
CA MET A 80 -1.55 6.58 -5.65
C MET A 80 -0.94 5.44 -6.49
N SER A 81 0.11 5.72 -7.26
CA SER A 81 0.77 4.69 -8.06
C SER A 81 1.57 3.69 -7.21
N SER A 82 2.39 4.18 -6.28
CA SER A 82 3.26 3.33 -5.46
C SER A 82 2.53 2.52 -4.38
N ARG A 83 1.49 3.09 -3.74
CA ARG A 83 0.80 2.45 -2.60
C ARG A 83 -0.49 1.75 -2.98
N LEU A 84 -1.26 2.29 -3.94
CA LEU A 84 -2.50 1.67 -4.41
C LEU A 84 -2.31 0.84 -5.68
N GLY A 85 -1.13 0.91 -6.32
CA GLY A 85 -0.84 0.17 -7.54
C GLY A 85 -1.61 0.70 -8.77
N LEU A 86 -2.12 1.92 -8.70
CA LEU A 86 -2.86 2.54 -9.79
C LEU A 86 -1.91 3.02 -10.89
N ARG A 87 -2.35 2.88 -12.14
CA ARG A 87 -1.61 3.41 -13.29
C ARG A 87 -2.02 4.85 -13.55
N GLU A 88 -1.06 5.73 -13.69
CA GLU A 88 -1.34 7.11 -14.09
C GLU A 88 -1.87 7.14 -15.52
N ALA A 89 -2.97 7.87 -15.73
CA ALA A 89 -3.56 8.10 -17.04
C ALA A 89 -4.00 9.56 -17.16
N ALA A 90 -4.23 10.01 -18.38
CA ALA A 90 -4.88 11.30 -18.62
C ALA A 90 -6.34 11.25 -18.14
N GLU A 91 -6.92 12.41 -17.87
CA GLU A 91 -8.29 12.53 -17.32
C GLU A 91 -9.28 11.73 -18.15
N ASP A 92 -9.23 11.81 -19.48
CA ASP A 92 -10.11 11.13 -20.43
C ASP A 92 -10.00 9.59 -20.45
N GLN A 93 -8.93 9.03 -19.88
CA GLN A 93 -8.66 7.58 -19.88
C GLN A 93 -8.61 6.98 -18.45
N ALA A 94 -8.86 7.78 -17.42
CA ALA A 94 -8.70 7.38 -16.03
C ALA A 94 -10.01 6.89 -15.40
N SER A 95 -10.05 5.65 -14.90
CA SER A 95 -11.24 5.13 -14.22
C SER A 95 -11.58 5.92 -12.94
N ALA A 96 -10.58 6.45 -12.25
CA ALA A 96 -10.76 7.31 -11.08
C ALA A 96 -10.10 8.68 -11.28
N ILE A 97 -10.81 9.72 -10.86
CA ILE A 97 -10.35 11.10 -10.86
C ILE A 97 -10.20 11.55 -9.41
N VAL A 98 -9.03 12.08 -9.08
CA VAL A 98 -8.76 12.75 -7.82
C VAL A 98 -8.76 14.24 -8.06
N ARG A 99 -9.58 14.96 -7.30
CA ARG A 99 -9.70 16.42 -7.35
C ARG A 99 -9.83 16.97 -5.94
N GLY A 100 -9.56 18.25 -5.77
CA GLY A 100 -9.65 18.88 -4.46
C GLY A 100 -9.29 20.35 -4.49
N THR A 101 -9.45 20.97 -3.32
CA THR A 101 -9.22 22.39 -3.13
C THR A 101 -8.33 22.59 -1.91
N ILE A 102 -7.26 23.36 -2.07
CA ILE A 102 -6.42 23.83 -0.96
C ILE A 102 -7.12 25.05 -0.37
N VAL A 103 -7.71 24.85 0.80
CA VAL A 103 -8.55 25.84 1.48
C VAL A 103 -7.70 26.82 2.29
N ARG A 104 -6.59 26.34 2.86
CA ARG A 104 -5.79 27.14 3.79
C ARG A 104 -4.33 26.72 3.82
N TYR A 105 -3.46 27.73 3.86
CA TYR A 105 -2.03 27.60 4.12
C TYR A 105 -1.63 28.67 5.15
N GLU A 106 -1.40 28.26 6.39
CA GLU A 106 -1.01 29.15 7.48
C GLU A 106 0.41 28.82 7.92
N ILE A 107 1.27 29.83 7.88
CA ILE A 107 2.63 29.79 8.43
C ILE A 107 2.63 30.39 9.84
N ASP A 108 3.63 30.02 10.64
CA ASP A 108 3.82 30.51 12.01
C ASP A 108 2.63 30.25 12.96
N VAL A 109 2.01 29.06 12.85
CA VAL A 109 0.99 28.62 13.82
C VAL A 109 1.63 28.56 15.22
N PRO A 110 1.12 29.30 16.22
CA PRO A 110 1.75 29.39 17.53
C PRO A 110 1.79 28.02 18.19
N VAL A 111 3.00 27.50 18.39
CA VAL A 111 3.24 26.38 19.30
C VAL A 111 2.95 26.88 20.70
N ALA A 112 1.93 26.32 21.36
CA ALA A 112 1.73 26.55 22.79
C ALA A 112 3.06 26.33 23.50
N TYR A 113 3.58 27.37 24.17
CA TYR A 113 4.85 27.36 24.87
C TYR A 113 4.92 26.11 25.76
N SER A 114 5.78 25.16 25.42
CA SER A 114 6.08 24.09 26.37
C SER A 114 6.85 24.72 27.51
N ALA A 115 6.41 24.49 28.75
CA ALA A 115 7.06 25.01 29.96
C ALA A 115 8.46 24.38 30.23
N ASN A 116 9.07 23.75 29.22
CA ASN A 116 10.36 23.08 29.33
C ASN A 116 11.45 23.93 28.63
N PRO A 117 12.27 24.68 29.37
CA PRO A 117 13.31 25.56 28.81
C PRO A 117 14.40 24.81 28.04
N ALA A 118 14.54 23.49 28.21
CA ALA A 118 15.48 22.68 27.43
C ALA A 118 15.02 22.43 25.97
N GLN A 119 13.72 22.60 25.66
CA GLN A 119 13.17 22.50 24.30
C GLN A 119 13.01 23.86 23.62
N ALA A 120 13.26 24.96 24.34
CA ALA A 120 13.09 26.34 23.85
C ALA A 120 14.27 26.85 22.99
N THR A 121 15.34 26.06 22.81
CA THR A 121 16.58 26.51 22.16
C THR A 121 16.56 26.43 20.62
N SER A 122 15.48 25.90 20.02
CA SER A 122 15.31 25.90 18.57
C SER A 122 14.03 26.67 18.26
N ALA A 123 14.16 27.83 17.62
CA ALA A 123 13.01 28.52 16.99
C ALA A 123 12.43 27.60 15.91
N ARG A 124 11.56 26.67 16.33
CA ARG A 124 10.81 25.79 15.43
C ARG A 124 9.51 26.48 15.12
N ARG A 125 9.29 26.73 13.84
CA ARG A 125 8.05 27.27 13.31
C ARG A 125 7.16 26.12 12.87
N ARG A 126 5.87 26.35 12.91
CA ARG A 126 4.87 25.38 12.49
C ARG A 126 4.02 25.99 11.40
N LEU A 127 3.74 25.21 10.37
CA LEU A 127 2.73 25.53 9.38
C LEU A 127 1.57 24.54 9.45
N GLN A 128 0.42 24.97 8.98
CA GLN A 128 -0.78 24.15 8.85
C GLN A 128 -1.37 24.31 7.45
N ILE A 129 -1.75 23.16 6.88
CA ILE A 129 -2.36 23.07 5.57
C ILE A 129 -3.73 22.43 5.74
N VAL A 130 -4.76 22.99 5.11
CA VAL A 130 -6.11 22.41 5.08
C VAL A 130 -6.53 22.20 3.63
N VAL A 131 -6.95 20.97 3.33
CA VAL A 131 -7.32 20.54 1.97
C VAL A 131 -8.63 19.78 2.01
N ASP A 132 -9.46 20.03 1.01
CA ASP A 132 -10.63 19.23 0.68
C ASP A 132 -10.27 18.30 -0.48
N VAL A 133 -10.54 17.00 -0.34
CA VAL A 133 -10.18 15.99 -1.35
C VAL A 133 -11.39 15.13 -1.69
N GLU A 134 -11.57 14.85 -2.97
CA GLU A 134 -12.57 13.95 -3.51
C GLU A 134 -11.96 13.00 -4.54
N ILE A 135 -12.34 11.73 -4.46
CA ILE A 135 -12.04 10.69 -5.43
C ILE A 135 -13.36 10.27 -6.06
N VAL A 136 -13.47 10.42 -7.37
CA VAL A 136 -14.68 10.13 -8.15
C VAL A 136 -14.37 9.04 -9.17
N ASN A 137 -15.31 8.11 -9.37
CA ASN A 137 -15.26 7.18 -10.48
C ASN A 137 -15.72 7.90 -11.75
N GLN A 138 -14.84 8.02 -12.76
CA GLN A 138 -15.15 8.73 -14.00
C GLN A 138 -16.25 8.03 -14.80
N LEU A 139 -16.27 6.69 -14.81
CA LEU A 139 -17.19 5.89 -15.60
C LEU A 139 -18.63 5.98 -15.09
N THR A 140 -18.79 6.03 -13.77
CA THR A 140 -20.12 6.04 -13.12
C THR A 140 -20.53 7.40 -12.57
N GLY A 141 -19.59 8.35 -12.48
CA GLY A 141 -19.79 9.65 -11.83
C GLY A 141 -19.97 9.55 -10.30
N LYS A 142 -19.80 8.36 -9.71
CA LYS A 142 -20.02 8.14 -8.29
C LYS A 142 -18.78 8.56 -7.49
N THR A 143 -18.98 9.33 -6.42
CA THR A 143 -17.93 9.62 -5.43
C THR A 143 -17.54 8.32 -4.72
N LEU A 144 -16.28 7.92 -4.89
CA LEU A 144 -15.69 6.75 -4.23
C LEU A 144 -15.31 7.09 -2.79
N TRP A 145 -14.74 8.27 -2.58
CA TRP A 145 -14.36 8.78 -1.27
C TRP A 145 -14.29 10.30 -1.31
N SER A 146 -14.69 10.95 -0.23
CA SER A 146 -14.54 12.39 -0.09
C SER A 146 -14.28 12.72 1.38
N ARG A 147 -13.37 13.65 1.62
CA ARG A 147 -13.12 14.18 2.95
C ARG A 147 -12.78 15.66 2.84
N LYS A 148 -13.52 16.45 3.61
CA LYS A 148 -13.32 17.90 3.72
C LYS A 148 -12.58 18.22 5.00
N GLY A 149 -11.81 19.30 4.97
CA GLY A 149 -11.06 19.81 6.11
C GLY A 149 -9.93 18.89 6.55
N ILE A 150 -9.27 18.17 5.63
CA ILE A 150 -8.07 17.40 5.98
C ILE A 150 -6.98 18.40 6.36
N SER A 151 -6.60 18.40 7.63
CA SER A 151 -5.58 19.31 8.13
C SER A 151 -4.32 18.56 8.53
N ALA A 152 -3.17 19.02 8.06
CA ALA A 152 -1.88 18.54 8.55
C ALA A 152 -0.96 19.70 8.91
N GLN A 153 -0.08 19.43 9.86
CA GLN A 153 0.92 20.37 10.33
C GLN A 153 2.31 19.93 9.88
N GLY A 154 3.19 20.89 9.67
CA GLY A 154 4.61 20.68 9.38
C GLY A 154 5.46 21.52 10.30
N GLU A 155 6.56 20.97 10.81
CA GLU A 155 7.51 21.70 11.66
C GLU A 155 8.80 21.95 10.90
N TYR A 156 9.35 23.16 11.03
CA TYR A 156 10.57 23.55 10.34
C TYR A 156 11.41 24.51 11.19
N ALA A 157 12.72 24.53 10.92
CA ALA A 157 13.64 25.52 11.47
C ALA A 157 13.53 26.85 10.71
N GLU A 158 14.06 27.93 11.29
CA GLU A 158 14.23 29.23 10.61
C GLU A 158 14.81 29.02 9.19
N ASN A 159 14.11 29.49 8.14
CA ASN A 159 14.45 29.34 6.71
C ASN A 159 14.28 27.94 6.07
N ALA A 160 13.69 26.96 6.78
CA ALA A 160 13.46 25.61 6.26
C ALA A 160 11.98 25.32 5.94
N GLU A 161 11.19 26.34 5.57
CA GLU A 161 9.74 26.22 5.34
C GLU A 161 9.37 25.09 4.37
N ALA A 162 10.13 24.93 3.28
CA ALA A 162 9.91 23.87 2.30
C ALA A 162 9.95 22.46 2.92
N ALA A 163 10.80 22.23 3.93
CA ALA A 163 10.87 20.95 4.62
C ALA A 163 9.62 20.71 5.48
N GLY A 164 9.14 21.73 6.19
CA GLY A 164 7.89 21.67 6.95
C GLY A 164 6.69 21.45 6.04
N ARG A 165 6.65 22.14 4.90
CA ARG A 165 5.56 22.03 3.92
C ARG A 165 5.50 20.61 3.37
N LYS A 166 6.65 20.07 2.95
CA LYS A 166 6.75 18.67 2.52
C LYS A 166 6.23 17.70 3.58
N GLN A 167 6.60 17.89 4.84
CA GLN A 167 6.10 17.05 5.93
C GLN A 167 4.57 17.11 6.09
N ALA A 168 3.97 18.30 5.96
CA ALA A 168 2.51 18.45 6.00
C ALA A 168 1.83 17.81 4.79
N ILE A 169 2.40 17.97 3.59
CA ILE A 169 1.92 17.31 2.37
C ILE A 169 1.95 15.80 2.52
N ASP A 170 3.09 15.23 2.97
CA ASP A 170 3.23 13.79 3.17
C ASP A 170 2.16 13.23 4.12
N ARG A 171 1.83 13.99 5.18
CA ARG A 171 0.75 13.63 6.11
C ARG A 171 -0.63 13.66 5.46
N ILE A 172 -0.95 14.70 4.69
CA ILE A 172 -2.22 14.78 3.94
C ILE A 172 -2.32 13.61 2.96
N VAL A 173 -1.25 13.33 2.23
CA VAL A 173 -1.21 12.21 1.27
C VAL A 173 -1.43 10.88 1.99
N ASN A 174 -0.79 10.66 3.14
CA ASN A 174 -1.03 9.46 3.94
C ASN A 174 -2.51 9.33 4.33
N ASP A 175 -3.09 10.38 4.89
CA ASP A 175 -4.50 10.44 5.30
C ASP A 175 -5.46 10.14 4.13
N VAL A 176 -5.15 10.65 2.93
CA VAL A 176 -5.95 10.40 1.72
C VAL A 176 -5.84 8.94 1.29
N ILE A 177 -4.63 8.37 1.28
CA ILE A 177 -4.42 6.97 0.87
C ILE A 177 -5.07 6.00 1.86
N GLU A 178 -4.89 6.24 3.17
CA GLU A 178 -5.53 5.44 4.22
C GLU A 178 -7.06 5.57 4.14
N GLY A 179 -7.56 6.80 3.95
CA GLY A 179 -8.97 7.08 3.76
C GLY A 179 -9.56 6.34 2.56
N ALA A 180 -8.86 6.36 1.42
CA ALA A 180 -9.25 5.59 0.24
C ALA A 180 -9.27 4.09 0.55
N GLN A 181 -8.18 3.52 1.09
CA GLN A 181 -8.12 2.08 1.39
C GLN A 181 -9.20 1.63 2.37
N SER A 182 -9.57 2.46 3.35
CA SER A 182 -10.58 2.12 4.36
C SER A 182 -11.99 1.90 3.80
N GLN A 183 -12.26 2.31 2.56
CA GLN A 183 -13.56 2.11 1.93
C GLN A 183 -13.77 0.68 1.41
N TRP A 184 -12.75 -0.19 1.44
CA TRP A 184 -12.78 -1.55 0.87
C TRP A 184 -12.08 -2.57 1.76
#